data_AF-A0A918D2G0-F1
#
_entry.id   AF-A0A918D2G0-F1
#
_cell.length_a   1.000
_cell.length_b   1.000
_cell.length_c   1.000
_cell.angle_alpha   90.00
_cell.angle_beta   90.00
_cell.angle_gamma   90.00
#
_symmetry.space_group_name_H-M   'P 1'
#
loop_
_entity.id
_entity.type
_entity.pdbx_description
1 polymer ?
#
loop_
_entity_poly.entity_id
_entity_poly.type
_entity_poly.pdbx_seq_one_letter_code
_entity_poly.pdbx_strand_id
1 'polypeptide(L)' 'MEIKNEVNSLTYSEYLQAYSDLTYEVIANYIYNMSPSPSVKHQMISGEIDGVKNNESNSSSH' A
#
# COMPACT_ATOMS: atom_id res chain seq x y z
N MET A 1 2.19 7.89 18.86
CA MET A 1 2.28 6.44 19.17
C MET A 1 3.57 5.94 18.53
N GLU A 2 4.54 5.50 19.33
CA GLU A 2 5.74 4.85 18.80
C GLU A 2 5.37 3.43 18.36
N ILE A 3 5.60 3.08 17.09
CA ILE A 3 5.49 1.70 16.64
C ILE A 3 6.77 1.00 17.09
N LYS A 4 6.70 0.37 18.26
CA LYS A 4 7.76 -0.52 18.71
C LYS A 4 7.74 -1.74 17.79
N ASN A 5 8.91 -2.12 17.28
CA ASN A 5 9.17 -3.37 16.56
C ASN A 5 9.00 -4.58 17.49
N GLU A 6 7.84 -4.70 18.14
CA GLU A 6 7.49 -5.95 18.81
C GLU A 6 7.04 -6.91 17.71
N VAL A 7 7.72 -8.05 17.66
CA VAL A 7 7.41 -9.20 16.82
C VAL A 7 6.08 -9.79 17.31
N ASN A 8 4.99 -9.05 17.10
CA ASN A 8 3.64 -9.54 17.26
C ASN A 8 3.13 -9.86 15.86
N SER A 9 3.34 -11.12 15.48
CA SER A 9 2.80 -11.68 14.25
C SER A 9 1.28 -11.58 14.29
N LEU A 10 0.71 -10.51 13.76
CA LEU A 10 -0.73 -10.41 13.57
C LEU A 10 -1.16 -11.55 12.64
N THR A 11 -2.13 -12.33 13.07
CA THR A 11 -2.89 -13.18 12.17
C THR A 11 -3.65 -12.29 11.18
N TYR A 12 -4.07 -12.86 10.03
CA TYR A 12 -4.80 -12.09 9.03
C TYR A 12 -6.08 -11.44 9.58
N SER A 13 -6.77 -12.12 10.49
CA SER A 13 -7.98 -11.59 11.15
C SER A 13 -7.66 -10.42 12.08
N GLU A 14 -6.54 -10.48 12.81
CA GLU A 14 -6.08 -9.38 13.66
C GLU A 14 -5.62 -8.18 12.82
N TYR A 15 -4.94 -8.41 11.69
CA TYR A 15 -4.60 -7.36 10.72
C TYR A 15 -5.83 -6.54 10.27
N LEU A 16 -6.95 -7.21 9.98
CA LEU A 16 -8.17 -6.50 9.56
C LEU A 16 -8.81 -5.67 10.69
N GLN A 17 -8.48 -5.93 11.96
CA GLN A 17 -9.15 -5.31 13.12
C GLN A 17 -8.24 -4.37 13.94
N ALA A 18 -6.91 -4.49 13.82
CA ALA A 18 -5.98 -3.93 14.80
C ALA A 18 -5.96 -2.40 14.82
N TYR A 19 -6.00 -1.75 13.64
CA TYR A 19 -5.86 -0.29 13.57
C TYR A 19 -6.74 0.28 12.45
N SER A 20 -7.98 0.66 12.79
CA SER A 20 -8.90 1.34 11.85
C SER A 20 -8.40 2.72 11.40
N ASP A 21 -7.60 3.37 12.26
CA ASP A 21 -7.21 4.77 12.08
C ASP A 21 -5.78 4.93 11.52
N LEU A 22 -5.07 3.81 11.29
CA LEU A 22 -3.71 3.81 10.77
C LEU A 22 -3.68 3.11 9.41
N THR A 23 -3.01 3.73 8.43
CA THR A 23 -2.61 3.02 7.22
C THR A 23 -1.28 2.32 7.50
N TYR A 24 -1.27 1.00 7.43
CA TYR A 24 -0.09 0.20 7.73
C TYR A 24 -0.02 -1.06 6.87
N GLU A 25 1.18 -1.62 6.73
CA GLU A 25 1.41 -2.90 6.06
C GLU A 25 2.12 -3.86 7.00
N VAL A 26 1.84 -5.16 6.83
CA VAL A 26 2.55 -6.24 7.52
C VAL A 26 3.47 -6.94 6.50
N ILE A 27 4.78 -6.75 6.64
CA ILE A 27 5.79 -7.34 5.75
C ILE A 27 6.72 -8.20 6.60
N ALA A 28 6.85 -9.48 6.29
CA ALA A 28 7.64 -10.45 7.07
C ALA A 28 7.33 -10.42 8.58
N ASN A 29 6.04 -10.28 8.93
CA ASN A 29 5.54 -10.20 10.31
C ASN A 29 5.92 -8.91 11.07
N TYR A 30 6.41 -7.89 10.37
CA TYR A 30 6.65 -6.55 10.93
C TYR A 30 5.59 -5.57 10.45
N ILE A 31 5.13 -4.70 11.36
CA ILE A 31 4.16 -3.64 11.10
C ILE A 31 4.91 -2.38 10.67
N TYR A 32 4.62 -1.89 9.47
CA TYR A 32 5.17 -0.66 8.92
C TYR A 32 4.10 0.41 8.83
N ASN A 33 4.37 1.59 9.40
CA ASN A 33 3.52 2.77 9.23
C ASN A 33 3.62 3.28 7.78
N MET A 34 2.49 3.41 7.09
CA MET A 34 2.44 3.98 5.74
C MET A 34 2.05 5.47 5.73
N SER A 35 2.20 6.13 6.88
CA SER A 35 2.06 7.58 7.00
C SER A 35 3.41 8.29 6.74
N PRO A 36 3.38 9.49 6.11
CA PRO A 36 2.20 10.15 5.57
C PRO A 36 1.70 9.45 4.30
N SER A 37 0.40 9.58 4.04
CA SER A 37 -0.19 9.11 2.79
C SER A 37 0.53 9.71 1.57
N PRO A 38 0.49 9.03 0.41
CA PRO A 38 1.22 9.47 -0.77
C PRO A 38 0.88 10.91 -1.18
N SER A 39 1.92 11.68 -1.55
CA SER A 39 1.76 13.07 -1.98
C SER A 39 1.02 13.18 -3.32
N VAL A 40 0.50 14.38 -3.64
CA VAL A 40 -0.11 14.68 -4.95
C VAL A 40 0.82 14.30 -6.11
N LYS A 41 2.13 14.59 -5.99
CA LYS A 41 3.11 14.20 -7.02
C LYS A 41 3.20 12.69 -7.21
N HIS A 42 3.15 11.93 -6.11
CA HIS A 42 3.14 10.47 -6.19
C HIS A 42 1.88 9.97 -6.91
N GLN A 43 0.71 10.52 -6.58
CA GLN A 43 -0.55 10.15 -7.22
C GLN A 43 -0.56 10.47 -8.72
N MET A 44 -0.01 11.63 -9.13
CA MET A 44 0.12 12.01 -10.54
C MET A 44 0.94 10.97 -11.33
N ILE A 45 2.10 10.58 -10.80
CA ILE A 45 2.97 9.58 -11.44
C ILE A 45 2.27 8.22 -11.53
N SER A 46 1.58 7.78 -10.48
CA SER A 46 0.81 6.53 -10.51
C SER A 46 -0.27 6.56 -11.59
N GLY A 47 -1.00 7.67 -11.72
CA GLY A 47 -2.01 7.85 -12.76
C GLY A 47 -1.44 7.81 -14.18
N GLU A 48 -0.27 8.40 -14.42
CA GLU A 48 0.42 8.33 -15.71
C GLU A 48 0.82 6.89 -16.04
N ILE A 49 1.41 6.17 -15.08
CA ILE A 49 1.81 4.77 -15.25
C ILE A 49 0.60 3.89 -15.56
N ASP A 50 -0.51 4.06 -14.84
CA ASP A 50 -1.72 3.29 -15.08
C ASP A 50 -2.37 3.63 -16.42
N GLY A 51 -2.32 4.91 -16.84
CA GLY A 51 -2.73 5.34 -18.18
C GLY A 51 -1.91 4.68 -19.30
N VAL A 52 -0.60 4.52 -19.11
CA VAL A 52 0.28 3.83 -20.08
C VAL A 52 -0.07 2.35 -20.21
N LYS A 53 -0.32 1.65 -19.10
CA LYS A 53 -0.73 0.22 -19.11
C LYS A 53 -2.01 -0.02 -19.93
N ASN A 54 -2.95 0.92 -19.91
CA ASN A 54 -4.19 0.82 -20.66
C ASN A 54 -4.00 0.97 -22.18
N ASN A 55 -2.96 1.69 -22.62
CA ASN A 55 -2.67 1.90 -24.04
C ASN A 55 -1.88 0.73 -24.65
N GLU A 56 -1.07 0.03 -23.88
CA GLU A 56 -0.36 -1.18 -24.34
C GLU A 56 -1.31 -2.36 -24.58
N SER A 57 -2.42 -2.42 -23.82
CA SER A 57 -3.45 -3.46 -23.98
C SER A 57 -4.26 -3.35 -25.28
N ASN A 58 -4.17 -2.21 -25.99
CA ASN A 58 -4.92 -1.94 -27.23
C ASN A 58 -4.09 -2.05 -28.52
N SER A 59 -2.81 -2.44 -28.46
CA SER A 59 -1.93 -2.51 -29.65
C SER A 59 -1.70 -3.93 -30.20
N SER A 60 -2.44 -4.96 -29.73
CA SER A 60 -2.37 -6.34 -30.25
C SER A 60 -3.68 -6.78 -30.90
N SER A 61 -4.24 -5.97 -31.79
CA SER A 61 -5.30 -6.39 -32.71
C SER A 61 -5.27 -5.56 -33.99
N HIS A 62 -4.35 -5.87 -34.90
CA HIS A 62 -4.56 -6.12 -36.34
C HIS A 62 -3.21 -6.28 -37.04
#